data_AF-A0A3P8CX03-F1
#
_entry.id   AF-A0A3P8CX03-F1
#
_cell.length_a   1.000
_cell.length_b   1.000
_cell.length_c   1.000
_cell.angle_alpha   90.00
_cell.angle_beta   90.00
_cell.angle_gamma   90.00
#
_symmetry.space_group_name_H-M   'P 1'
#
loop_
_entity.id
_entity.type
_entity.pdbx_description
1 polymer ?
#
loop_
_entity_poly.entity_id
_entity_poly.type
_entity_poly.pdbx_seq_one_letter_code
_entity_poly.pdbx_strand_id
1 'polypeptide(L)'
;MNPAGKGYGGRQKMPDNLKQLFRPVVMSVPDNDVIAETILYSEGFTDARNLARKIVTIFKLSKSARVVLRGCGDMRAAKPEANETETVVQALLLNTLSKLTFSDSKRFNVLIDDVFLTVNKEMATFGDLIEPLNTAAEEMKIELTPKQLQKVFQLYEQLRQRIGVVVVGPTGAGKSTIWRVLRRAQLLAGVSLRTVSFNPKAMNRTKLLGHMDIDTREWSDGILTMAAREVIKDTTVHTWIVFDGDIDPEWIEALNSVLDDNRLLTMPSGERIQFGSNVNFLFETDSLQFASPATVSRMGMIFIR
;
A
#
# COMPACT_ATOMS: atom_id res chain seq x y z
N MET A 1 -13.81 -15.59 8.35
CA MET A 1 -14.48 -14.56 7.54
C MET A 1 -14.75 -13.35 8.40
N ASN A 2 -14.55 -12.14 7.87
CA ASN A 2 -14.90 -10.91 8.59
C ASN A 2 -16.44 -10.75 8.62
N PRO A 3 -17.02 -10.30 9.74
CA PRO A 3 -18.47 -10.22 9.91
C PRO A 3 -19.11 -9.18 8.98
N ALA A 4 -20.37 -9.39 8.60
CA ALA A 4 -21.20 -8.44 7.85
C ALA A 4 -21.70 -7.30 8.77
N GLY A 5 -20.77 -6.54 9.35
CA GLY A 5 -21.05 -5.40 10.23
C GLY A 5 -21.10 -4.06 9.49
N LYS A 6 -21.56 -2.99 10.17
CA LYS A 6 -21.79 -1.64 9.60
C LYS A 6 -20.61 -1.00 8.85
N GLY A 7 -19.38 -1.47 9.06
CA GLY A 7 -18.16 -0.96 8.37
C GLY A 7 -17.58 -1.89 7.30
N TYR A 8 -18.09 -3.10 7.15
CA TYR A 8 -17.64 -4.07 6.13
C TYR A 8 -18.80 -4.31 5.15
N GLY A 9 -19.09 -3.29 4.34
CA GLY A 9 -20.20 -3.30 3.38
C GLY A 9 -20.06 -4.37 2.29
N GLY A 10 -21.17 -4.65 1.59
CA GLY A 10 -21.19 -5.50 0.39
C GLY A 10 -21.23 -7.01 0.62
N ARG A 11 -21.35 -7.50 1.87
CA ARG A 11 -21.31 -8.93 2.19
C ARG A 11 -22.66 -9.52 2.51
N GLN A 12 -22.96 -10.67 1.91
CA GLN A 12 -24.16 -11.45 2.19
C GLN A 12 -24.01 -12.28 3.47
N LYS A 13 -25.09 -12.36 4.25
CA LYS A 13 -25.12 -13.15 5.48
C LYS A 13 -25.11 -14.64 5.12
N MET A 14 -24.19 -15.39 5.71
CA MET A 14 -24.11 -16.83 5.48
C MET A 14 -25.37 -17.55 6.04
N PRO A 15 -25.98 -18.48 5.29
CA PRO A 15 -27.11 -19.30 5.75
C PRO A 15 -26.78 -20.11 7.01
N ASP A 16 -27.77 -20.27 7.89
CA ASP A 16 -27.55 -20.95 9.18
C ASP A 16 -27.23 -22.45 9.02
N ASN A 17 -27.78 -23.11 7.99
CA ASN A 17 -27.44 -24.50 7.66
C ASN A 17 -25.95 -24.68 7.35
N LEU A 18 -25.34 -23.70 6.67
CA LEU A 18 -23.90 -23.72 6.39
C LEU A 18 -23.08 -23.39 7.63
N LYS A 19 -23.55 -22.47 8.48
CA LYS A 19 -22.84 -22.14 9.73
C LYS A 19 -22.69 -23.34 10.66
N GLN A 20 -23.68 -24.23 10.71
CA GLN A 20 -23.62 -25.44 11.53
C GLN A 20 -22.48 -26.39 11.13
N LEU A 21 -22.02 -26.33 9.87
CA LEU A 21 -20.89 -27.14 9.38
C LEU A 21 -19.53 -26.63 9.87
N PHE A 22 -19.46 -25.42 10.43
CA PHE A 22 -18.22 -24.80 10.86
C PHE A 22 -18.20 -24.58 12.37
N ARG A 23 -17.03 -24.78 12.98
CA ARG A 23 -16.79 -24.37 14.38
C ARG A 23 -16.31 -22.93 14.41
N PRO A 24 -17.05 -21.99 15.04
CA PRO A 24 -16.61 -20.61 15.13
C PRO A 24 -15.38 -20.49 16.03
N VAL A 25 -14.42 -19.67 15.62
CA VAL A 25 -13.23 -19.30 16.40
C VAL A 25 -13.18 -17.77 16.51
N VAL A 26 -12.99 -17.26 17.72
CA VAL A 26 -12.93 -15.81 17.98
C VAL A 26 -11.48 -15.35 17.90
N MET A 27 -11.18 -14.50 16.91
CA MET A 27 -9.84 -13.97 16.63
C MET A 27 -9.79 -12.44 16.76
N SER A 28 -10.49 -11.89 17.77
CA SER A 28 -10.76 -10.45 17.85
C SER A 28 -9.59 -9.59 18.33
N VAL A 29 -8.77 -10.07 19.26
CA VAL A 29 -7.68 -9.30 19.87
C VAL A 29 -6.40 -10.12 19.89
N PRO A 30 -5.38 -9.77 19.08
CA PRO A 30 -4.06 -10.37 19.17
C PRO A 30 -3.23 -9.74 20.29
N ASP A 31 -2.27 -10.50 20.82
CA ASP A 31 -1.25 -9.98 21.73
C ASP A 31 -0.11 -9.33 20.94
N ASN A 32 -0.21 -8.01 20.76
CA ASN A 32 0.75 -7.24 19.98
C ASN A 32 2.13 -7.12 20.66
N ASP A 33 2.20 -7.24 21.99
CA ASP A 33 3.45 -7.08 22.75
C ASP A 33 4.37 -8.28 22.49
N VAL A 34 3.83 -9.50 22.60
CA VAL A 34 4.58 -10.75 22.32
C VAL A 34 4.95 -10.87 20.85
N ILE A 35 4.03 -10.52 19.94
CA ILE A 35 4.29 -10.58 18.49
C ILE A 35 5.42 -9.61 18.12
N ALA A 36 5.40 -8.40 18.66
CA ALA A 36 6.41 -7.41 18.33
C ALA A 36 7.80 -7.77 18.87
N GLU A 37 7.86 -8.28 20.10
CA GLU A 37 9.10 -8.76 20.71
C GLU A 37 9.71 -9.91 19.90
N THR A 38 8.90 -10.91 19.53
CA THR A 38 9.36 -12.09 18.78
C THR A 38 9.91 -11.72 17.40
N ILE A 39 9.23 -10.82 16.67
CA ILE A 39 9.68 -10.38 15.35
C ILE A 39 10.99 -9.58 15.46
N LEU A 40 11.10 -8.65 16.41
CA LEU A 40 12.34 -7.88 16.58
C LEU A 40 13.52 -8.77 16.94
N TYR A 41 13.32 -9.79 17.78
CA TYR A 41 14.37 -10.78 18.06
C TYR A 41 14.78 -11.56 16.80
N SER A 42 13.82 -11.96 15.96
CA SER A 42 14.13 -12.67 14.71
C SER A 42 14.89 -11.82 13.70
N GLU A 43 14.74 -10.50 13.74
CA GLU A 43 15.44 -9.53 12.89
C GLU A 43 16.81 -9.10 13.49
N GLY A 44 17.23 -9.68 14.62
CA GLY A 44 18.56 -9.45 15.20
C GLY A 44 18.68 -8.24 16.13
N PHE A 45 17.57 -7.72 16.66
CA PHE A 45 17.60 -6.66 17.68
C PHE A 45 17.95 -7.24 19.05
N THR A 46 18.86 -6.57 19.77
CA THR A 46 19.29 -6.97 21.11
C THR A 46 18.35 -6.45 22.19
N ASP A 47 17.85 -5.21 22.06
CA ASP A 47 16.90 -4.58 23.00
C ASP A 47 15.42 -4.71 22.54
N ALA A 48 15.09 -5.85 21.92
CA ALA A 48 13.78 -6.11 21.31
C ALA A 48 12.60 -5.92 22.28
N ARG A 49 12.75 -6.30 23.56
CA ARG A 49 11.68 -6.25 24.56
C ARG A 49 11.28 -4.82 24.92
N ASN A 50 12.24 -3.92 25.11
CA ASN A 50 11.95 -2.52 25.44
C ASN A 50 11.43 -1.77 24.21
N LEU A 51 12.01 -2.03 23.03
CA LEU A 51 11.56 -1.46 21.77
C LEU A 51 10.13 -1.88 21.43
N ALA A 52 9.79 -3.17 21.56
CA ALA A 52 8.45 -3.69 21.31
C ALA A 52 7.39 -2.98 22.16
N ARG A 53 7.62 -2.83 23.47
CA ARG A 53 6.68 -2.13 24.37
C ARG A 53 6.47 -0.67 23.97
N LYS A 54 7.55 0.04 23.61
CA LYS A 54 7.47 1.43 23.14
C LYS A 54 6.64 1.55 21.86
N ILE A 55 6.94 0.69 20.87
CA ILE A 55 6.22 0.65 19.60
C ILE A 55 4.73 0.35 19.82
N VAL A 56 4.41 -0.68 20.62
CA VAL A 56 3.02 -1.05 20.90
C VAL A 56 2.28 0.06 21.66
N THR A 57 2.95 0.76 22.58
CA THR A 57 2.38 1.93 23.26
C THR A 57 2.03 3.04 22.28
N ILE A 58 2.92 3.35 21.34
CA ILE A 58 2.67 4.34 20.27
C ILE A 58 1.47 3.93 19.41
N PHE A 59 1.38 2.66 19.01
CA PHE A 59 0.25 2.17 18.21
C PHE A 59 -1.08 2.15 18.98
N LYS A 60 -1.05 1.80 20.27
CA LYS A 60 -2.20 1.90 21.18
C LYS A 60 -2.69 3.36 21.28
N LEU A 61 -1.78 4.32 21.43
CA LEU A 61 -2.11 5.75 21.51
C LEU A 61 -2.57 6.35 20.17
N SER A 62 -1.96 5.94 19.06
CA SER A 62 -2.29 6.42 17.70
C SER A 62 -3.48 5.70 17.05
N LYS A 63 -4.09 4.71 17.72
CA LYS A 63 -5.18 3.85 17.21
C LYS A 63 -4.87 3.20 15.85
N SER A 64 -3.60 3.00 15.53
CA SER A 64 -3.17 2.37 14.27
C SER A 64 -2.95 0.87 14.48
N ALA A 65 -3.60 0.06 13.64
CA ALA A 65 -3.84 -1.36 13.92
C ALA A 65 -2.74 -2.33 13.45
N ARG A 66 -1.58 -1.87 12.98
CA ARG A 66 -0.51 -2.76 12.49
C ARG A 66 0.86 -2.27 12.89
N VAL A 67 1.56 -3.10 13.64
CA VAL A 67 2.96 -2.91 13.99
C VAL A 67 3.80 -3.17 12.75
N VAL A 68 4.43 -2.14 12.20
CA VAL A 68 5.31 -2.31 11.03
C VAL A 68 6.70 -2.65 11.52
N LEU A 69 7.00 -3.94 11.57
CA LEU A 69 8.28 -4.46 12.09
C LEU A 69 9.20 -4.93 10.97
N ARG A 70 8.63 -5.36 9.84
CA ARG A 70 9.41 -5.84 8.69
C ARG A 70 10.35 -4.76 8.13
N GLY A 71 9.88 -3.51 8.08
CA GLY A 71 10.72 -2.38 7.68
C GLY A 71 11.87 -2.08 8.65
N CYS A 72 11.75 -2.45 9.93
CA CYS A 72 12.84 -2.30 10.89
C CYS A 72 13.97 -3.29 10.60
N GLY A 73 13.63 -4.54 10.21
CA GLY A 73 14.59 -5.57 9.81
C GLY A 73 15.40 -5.17 8.58
N ASP A 74 14.73 -4.71 7.51
CA ASP A 74 15.39 -4.26 6.28
C ASP A 74 16.38 -3.11 6.54
N MET A 75 16.01 -2.16 7.41
CA MET A 75 16.90 -1.05 7.78
C MET A 75 18.05 -1.48 8.68
N ARG A 76 17.81 -2.44 9.58
CA ARG A 76 18.86 -3.03 10.43
C ARG A 76 19.88 -3.79 9.59
N ALA A 77 19.42 -4.53 8.59
CA ALA A 77 20.30 -5.22 7.63
C ALA A 77 21.14 -4.24 6.81
N ALA A 78 20.57 -3.09 6.41
CA ALA A 78 21.28 -2.05 5.68
C ALA A 78 22.30 -1.27 6.54
N LYS A 79 22.01 -1.10 7.85
CA LYS A 79 22.86 -0.37 8.80
C LYS A 79 23.01 -1.15 10.13
N PRO A 80 23.88 -2.17 10.17
CA PRO A 80 24.05 -3.00 11.36
C PRO A 80 24.68 -2.26 12.56
N GLU A 81 25.50 -1.24 12.31
CA GLU A 81 26.16 -0.46 13.38
C GLU A 81 25.33 0.74 13.88
N ALA A 82 24.20 1.04 13.25
CA ALA A 82 23.34 2.14 13.70
C ALA A 82 22.69 1.82 15.05
N ASN A 83 22.35 2.86 15.82
CA ASN A 83 21.63 2.70 17.07
C ASN A 83 20.25 2.06 16.81
N GLU A 84 19.96 0.95 17.49
CA GLU A 84 18.71 0.18 17.30
C GLU A 84 17.45 1.05 17.46
N THR A 85 17.49 1.96 18.44
CA THR A 85 16.40 2.90 18.71
C THR A 85 16.15 3.85 17.56
N GLU A 86 17.20 4.36 16.92
CA GLU A 86 17.10 5.30 15.81
C GLU A 86 16.55 4.63 14.55
N THR A 87 17.03 3.41 14.26
CA THR A 87 16.54 2.58 13.15
C THR A 87 15.05 2.30 13.27
N VAL A 88 14.57 1.98 14.47
CA VAL A 88 13.14 1.76 14.74
C VAL A 88 12.33 3.04 14.53
N VAL A 89 12.80 4.18 15.05
CA VAL A 89 12.11 5.46 14.88
C VAL A 89 12.04 5.85 13.39
N GLN A 90 13.13 5.68 12.65
CA GLN A 90 13.17 5.97 11.22
C GLN A 90 12.17 5.07 10.46
N ALA A 91 12.20 3.76 10.69
CA ALA A 91 11.28 2.82 10.05
C ALA A 91 9.80 3.12 10.37
N LEU A 92 9.52 3.52 11.62
CA LEU A 92 8.18 3.87 12.08
C LEU A 92 7.68 5.17 11.44
N LEU A 93 8.52 6.21 11.38
CA LEU A 93 8.19 7.49 10.76
C LEU A 93 7.86 7.29 9.28
N LEU A 94 8.69 6.54 8.56
CA LEU A 94 8.50 6.28 7.13
C LEU A 94 7.17 5.59 6.82
N ASN A 95 6.80 4.59 7.62
CA ASN A 95 5.55 3.85 7.42
C ASN A 95 4.29 4.59 7.89
N THR A 96 4.42 5.46 8.89
CA THR A 96 3.26 6.06 9.55
C THR A 96 2.97 7.46 9.02
N LEU A 97 4.01 8.26 8.70
CA LEU A 97 3.83 9.61 8.17
C LEU A 97 3.07 9.62 6.85
N SER A 98 3.17 8.56 6.04
CA SER A 98 2.46 8.52 4.78
C SER A 98 0.92 8.49 4.95
N LYS A 99 0.46 7.91 6.05
CA LYS A 99 -0.97 7.73 6.37
C LYS A 99 -1.58 8.89 7.14
N LEU A 100 -0.75 9.73 7.76
CA LEU A 100 -1.20 10.80 8.64
C LEU A 100 -1.50 12.08 7.86
N THR A 101 -2.53 12.81 8.32
CA THR A 101 -2.74 14.18 7.87
C THR A 101 -1.64 15.09 8.41
N PHE A 102 -1.46 16.30 7.85
CA PHE A 102 -0.45 17.24 8.36
C PHE A 102 -0.62 17.61 9.84
N SER A 103 -1.87 17.73 10.32
CA SER A 103 -2.15 17.97 11.74
C SER A 103 -1.80 16.77 12.60
N ASP A 104 -2.07 15.56 12.11
CA ASP A 104 -1.79 14.32 12.83
C ASP A 104 -0.31 13.96 12.78
N SER A 105 0.40 14.27 11.70
CA SER A 105 1.85 14.06 11.60
C SER A 105 2.61 14.93 12.61
N LYS A 106 2.16 16.17 12.84
CA LYS A 106 2.72 17.02 13.89
C LYS A 106 2.48 16.42 15.29
N ARG A 107 1.27 15.94 15.57
CA ARG A 107 0.94 15.28 16.85
C ARG A 107 1.70 13.97 17.05
N PHE A 108 1.84 13.19 15.98
CA PHE A 108 2.59 11.94 15.99
C PHE A 108 4.07 12.20 16.23
N ASN A 109 4.65 13.23 15.60
CA ASN A 109 6.03 13.62 15.84
C ASN A 109 6.28 13.97 17.31
N VAL A 110 5.37 14.70 17.96
CA VAL A 110 5.44 14.99 19.40
C VAL A 110 5.38 13.71 20.22
N LEU A 111 4.46 12.80 19.89
CA LEU A 111 4.32 11.52 20.59
C LEU A 111 5.58 10.65 20.44
N ILE A 112 6.23 10.69 19.29
CA ILE A 112 7.52 10.04 19.07
C ILE A 112 8.61 10.66 19.94
N ASP A 113 8.66 11.98 20.03
CA ASP A 113 9.65 12.67 20.87
C ASP A 113 9.46 12.35 22.37
N ASP A 114 8.21 12.18 22.80
CA ASP A 114 7.87 11.79 24.18
C ASP A 114 8.27 10.33 24.51
N VAL A 115 8.13 9.40 23.56
CA VAL A 115 8.40 7.96 23.77
C VAL A 115 9.86 7.58 23.47
N PHE A 116 10.45 8.23 22.47
CA PHE A 116 11.83 8.08 22.04
C PHE A 116 12.55 9.42 22.20
N LEU A 117 13.14 9.62 23.38
CA LEU A 117 13.90 10.82 23.75
C LEU A 117 14.91 11.19 22.64
N THR A 118 14.63 12.30 21.94
CA THR A 118 15.51 13.00 20.98
C THR A 118 16.36 12.10 20.07
N VAL A 119 15.71 11.37 19.18
CA VAL A 119 16.36 10.78 17.99
C VAL A 119 16.39 11.81 16.87
N ASN A 120 17.53 12.00 16.20
CA ASN A 120 17.62 12.83 15.01
C ASN A 120 16.78 12.25 13.88
N LYS A 121 15.71 12.96 13.49
CA LYS A 121 14.77 12.56 12.44
C LYS A 121 15.34 12.92 11.08
N GLU A 122 16.33 12.19 10.61
CA GLU A 122 16.76 12.30 9.22
C GLU A 122 15.76 11.57 8.32
N MET A 123 14.86 12.33 7.70
CA MET A 123 14.13 11.83 6.54
C MET A 123 15.15 11.54 5.45
N ALA A 124 15.20 10.30 4.97
CA ALA A 124 16.06 9.92 3.85
C ALA A 124 15.65 10.74 2.62
N THR A 125 16.40 11.79 2.32
CA THR A 125 16.30 12.52 1.06
C THR A 125 16.94 11.67 -0.02
N PHE A 126 16.14 11.19 -0.97
CA PHE A 126 16.65 10.50 -2.17
C PHE A 126 17.25 11.54 -3.12
N GLY A 127 18.48 11.97 -2.83
CA GLY A 127 19.22 12.96 -3.64
C GLY A 127 19.28 12.57 -5.12
N ASP A 128 19.48 11.28 -5.39
CA ASP A 128 19.63 10.71 -6.74
C ASP A 128 18.39 10.92 -7.63
N LEU A 129 17.21 11.11 -7.04
CA LEU A 129 15.97 11.30 -7.78
C LEU A 129 15.63 12.79 -7.98
N ILE A 130 16.33 13.73 -7.33
CA ILE A 130 16.07 15.16 -7.47
C ILE A 130 16.40 15.64 -8.88
N GLU A 131 17.58 15.27 -9.41
CA GLU A 131 18.01 15.71 -10.74
C GLU A 131 17.10 15.18 -11.86
N PRO A 132 16.80 13.87 -11.97
CA PRO A 132 15.89 13.36 -13.00
C PRO A 132 14.48 13.94 -12.91
N LEU A 133 14.05 14.31 -11.70
CA LEU A 133 12.72 14.83 -11.46
C LEU A 133 12.59 16.30 -11.84
N ASN A 134 13.64 17.11 -11.63
CA ASN A 134 13.71 18.47 -12.16
C ASN A 134 13.74 18.46 -13.69
N THR A 135 14.56 17.59 -14.31
CA THR A 135 14.60 17.44 -15.77
C THR A 135 13.25 16.99 -16.33
N ALA A 136 12.58 16.03 -15.67
CA ALA A 136 11.24 15.61 -16.07
C ALA A 136 10.23 16.77 -15.98
N ALA A 137 10.29 17.56 -14.92
CA ALA A 137 9.41 18.71 -14.72
C ALA A 137 9.59 19.78 -15.81
N GLU A 138 10.84 20.07 -16.20
CA GLU A 138 11.16 20.96 -17.31
C GLU A 138 10.64 20.44 -18.65
N GLU A 139 10.84 19.15 -18.96
CA GLU A 139 10.33 18.53 -20.20
C GLU A 139 8.80 18.61 -20.30
N MET A 140 8.10 18.38 -19.20
CA MET A 140 6.63 18.46 -19.14
C MET A 140 6.11 19.90 -18.98
N LYS A 141 7.00 20.89 -18.82
CA LYS A 141 6.68 22.30 -18.57
C LYS A 141 5.80 22.50 -17.33
N ILE A 142 6.15 21.80 -16.24
CA ILE A 142 5.44 21.85 -14.96
C ILE A 142 6.36 22.43 -13.90
N GLU A 143 5.90 23.44 -13.18
CA GLU A 143 6.61 23.93 -11.99
C GLU A 143 6.26 23.06 -10.79
N LEU A 144 7.29 22.43 -10.20
CA LEU A 144 7.14 21.62 -9.01
C LEU A 144 7.31 22.48 -7.75
N THR A 145 6.22 22.63 -7.02
CA THR A 145 6.29 23.21 -5.68
C THR A 145 7.02 22.26 -4.72
N PRO A 146 7.69 22.76 -3.66
CA PRO A 146 8.38 21.92 -2.69
C PRO A 146 7.44 20.91 -1.99
N LYS A 147 6.16 21.25 -1.86
CA LYS A 147 5.13 20.33 -1.35
C LYS A 147 4.86 19.17 -2.33
N GLN A 148 4.76 19.45 -3.62
CA GLN A 148 4.59 18.40 -4.64
C GLN A 148 5.81 17.49 -4.68
N LEU A 149 7.02 18.06 -4.57
CA LEU A 149 8.26 17.30 -4.51
C LEU A 149 8.25 16.30 -3.33
N GLN A 150 7.89 16.75 -2.13
CA GLN A 150 7.72 15.86 -0.96
C GLN A 150 6.69 14.75 -1.21
N LYS A 151 5.58 15.06 -1.90
CA LYS A 151 4.55 14.08 -2.23
C LYS A 151 4.99 13.07 -3.28
N VAL A 152 5.82 13.49 -4.24
CA VAL A 152 6.44 12.58 -5.21
C VAL A 152 7.40 11.62 -4.50
N PHE A 153 8.22 12.11 -3.57
CA PHE A 153 9.07 11.25 -2.75
C PHE A 153 8.28 10.26 -1.90
N GLN A 154 7.22 10.74 -1.24
CA GLN A 154 6.30 9.89 -0.49
C GLN A 154 5.70 8.80 -1.38
N LEU A 155 5.33 9.12 -2.63
CA LEU A 155 4.81 8.14 -3.59
C LEU A 155 5.86 7.12 -4.00
N TYR A 156 7.06 7.58 -4.34
CA TYR A 156 8.17 6.70 -4.71
C TYR A 156 8.46 5.67 -3.61
N GLU A 157 8.50 6.11 -2.36
CA GLU A 157 8.77 5.24 -1.23
C GLU A 157 7.64 4.23 -0.99
N GLN A 158 6.37 4.67 -1.03
CA GLN A 158 5.23 3.77 -0.84
C GLN A 158 5.17 2.69 -1.94
N LEU A 159 5.52 3.03 -3.19
CA LEU A 159 5.59 2.09 -4.31
C LEU A 159 6.73 1.06 -4.18
N ARG A 160 7.73 1.28 -3.33
CA ARG A 160 8.77 0.29 -3.02
C ARG A 160 8.36 -0.66 -1.89
N GLN A 161 7.62 -0.14 -0.91
CA GLN A 161 7.21 -0.89 0.27
C GLN A 161 6.00 -1.80 0.02
N ARG A 162 5.07 -1.37 -0.84
CA ARG A 162 3.79 -2.05 -1.03
C ARG A 162 3.45 -2.17 -2.50
N ILE A 163 2.82 -3.30 -2.84
CA ILE A 163 2.32 -3.57 -4.19
C ILE A 163 1.16 -2.63 -4.57
N GLY A 164 0.37 -2.15 -3.60
CA GLY A 164 -0.79 -1.30 -3.85
C GLY A 164 -0.69 0.04 -3.14
N VAL A 165 -0.86 1.14 -3.87
CA VAL A 165 -0.84 2.51 -3.32
C VAL A 165 -2.06 3.29 -3.81
N VAL A 166 -2.73 3.99 -2.90
CA VAL A 166 -3.87 4.87 -3.18
C VAL A 166 -3.46 6.32 -3.04
N VAL A 167 -3.75 7.10 -4.07
CA VAL A 167 -3.57 8.55 -4.12
C VAL A 167 -4.95 9.20 -4.00
N VAL A 168 -5.18 9.88 -2.88
CA VAL A 168 -6.47 10.49 -2.51
C VAL A 168 -6.38 12.01 -2.53
N GLY A 169 -7.37 12.67 -3.11
CA GLY A 169 -7.48 14.13 -3.07
C GLY A 169 -8.54 14.66 -4.03
N PRO A 170 -8.88 15.96 -3.96
CA PRO A 170 -9.92 16.55 -4.79
C PRO A 170 -9.57 16.57 -6.28
N THR A 171 -10.59 16.70 -7.13
CA THR A 171 -10.41 16.97 -8.56
C THR A 171 -9.54 18.21 -8.77
N GLY A 172 -8.60 18.16 -9.71
CA GLY A 172 -7.68 19.27 -9.99
C GLY A 172 -6.51 19.43 -9.00
N ALA A 173 -6.39 18.59 -7.97
CA ALA A 173 -5.29 18.68 -6.99
C ALA A 173 -3.90 18.27 -7.54
N GLY A 174 -3.79 17.91 -8.83
CA GLY A 174 -2.52 17.46 -9.43
C GLY A 174 -2.13 16.02 -9.09
N LYS A 175 -3.10 15.18 -8.69
CA LYS A 175 -2.89 13.76 -8.37
C LYS A 175 -2.26 12.99 -9.55
N SER A 176 -2.88 13.12 -10.71
CA SER A 176 -2.38 12.46 -11.92
C SER A 176 -1.02 13.00 -12.35
N THR A 177 -0.79 14.29 -12.10
CA THR A 177 0.49 14.94 -12.38
C THR A 177 1.62 14.35 -11.53
N ILE A 178 1.40 14.11 -10.23
CA ILE A 178 2.42 13.59 -9.31
C ILE A 178 2.98 12.24 -9.78
N TRP A 179 2.11 11.27 -10.11
CA TRP A 179 2.59 9.95 -10.53
C TRP A 179 3.13 9.95 -11.98
N ARG A 180 2.60 10.80 -12.86
CA ARG A 180 3.15 10.99 -14.23
C ARG A 180 4.55 11.58 -14.20
N VAL A 181 4.79 12.55 -13.32
CA VAL A 181 6.12 13.14 -13.12
C VAL A 181 7.09 12.11 -12.58
N LEU A 182 6.68 11.36 -11.56
CA LEU A 182 7.50 10.28 -11.02
C LEU A 182 7.85 9.22 -12.07
N ARG A 183 6.88 8.82 -12.90
CA ARG A 183 7.11 7.90 -14.03
C ARG A 183 8.21 8.44 -14.95
N ARG A 184 8.11 9.71 -15.36
CA ARG A 184 9.05 10.29 -16.31
C ARG A 184 10.46 10.39 -15.70
N ALA A 185 10.55 10.80 -14.44
CA ALA A 185 11.80 10.82 -13.69
C ALA A 185 12.47 9.43 -13.62
N GLN A 186 11.69 8.36 -13.40
CA GLN A 186 12.22 6.99 -13.39
C GLN A 186 12.71 6.51 -14.76
N LEU A 187 12.00 6.87 -15.84
CA LEU A 187 12.45 6.57 -17.20
C LEU A 187 13.78 7.27 -17.51
N LEU A 188 13.95 8.52 -17.08
CA LEU A 188 15.20 9.27 -17.24
C LEU A 188 16.34 8.69 -16.38
N ALA A 189 16.01 8.15 -15.20
CA ALA A 189 16.95 7.43 -14.34
C ALA A 189 17.33 6.03 -14.89
N GLY A 190 16.86 5.65 -16.09
CA GLY A 190 17.21 4.38 -16.74
C GLY A 190 16.36 3.18 -16.33
N VAL A 191 15.26 3.39 -15.59
CA VAL A 191 14.35 2.30 -15.20
C VAL A 191 13.36 2.03 -16.35
N SER A 192 13.31 0.78 -16.83
CA SER A 192 12.31 0.33 -17.80
C SER A 192 10.92 0.29 -17.15
N LEU A 193 10.05 1.25 -17.51
CA LEU A 193 8.74 1.39 -16.87
C LEU A 193 7.58 1.44 -17.87
N ARG A 194 6.64 0.50 -17.75
CA ARG A 194 5.38 0.47 -18.50
C ARG A 194 4.22 0.88 -17.61
N THR A 195 3.24 1.59 -18.17
CA THR A 195 2.01 1.95 -17.45
C THR A 195 0.79 1.54 -18.23
N VAL A 196 -0.14 0.87 -17.56
CA VAL A 196 -1.46 0.51 -18.10
C VAL A 196 -2.50 1.22 -17.24
N SER A 197 -3.30 2.09 -17.83
CA SER A 197 -4.32 2.88 -17.12
C SER A 197 -5.71 2.55 -17.62
N PHE A 198 -6.67 2.35 -16.72
CA PHE A 198 -8.07 2.19 -17.08
C PHE A 198 -8.99 2.68 -15.96
N ASN A 199 -10.22 3.05 -16.33
CA ASN A 199 -11.24 3.47 -15.39
C ASN A 199 -12.14 2.28 -15.03
N PRO A 200 -12.13 1.79 -13.78
CA PRO A 200 -12.90 0.62 -13.38
C PRO A 200 -14.41 0.85 -13.45
N LYS A 201 -14.90 2.07 -13.24
CA LYS A 201 -16.34 2.42 -13.28
C LYS A 201 -16.88 2.63 -14.68
N ALA A 202 -16.02 2.90 -15.66
CA ALA A 202 -16.45 3.05 -17.05
C ALA A 202 -16.85 1.71 -17.69
N MET A 203 -16.60 0.59 -17.00
CA MET A 203 -16.74 -0.75 -17.55
C MET A 203 -17.52 -1.64 -16.59
N ASN A 204 -18.29 -2.57 -17.14
CA ASN A 204 -18.95 -3.59 -16.33
C ASN A 204 -17.92 -4.47 -15.64
N ARG A 205 -18.24 -4.92 -14.42
CA ARG A 205 -17.41 -5.83 -13.61
C ARG A 205 -16.91 -7.06 -14.40
N THR A 206 -17.77 -7.65 -15.22
CA THR A 206 -17.44 -8.82 -16.05
C THR A 206 -16.40 -8.52 -17.14
N LYS A 207 -16.39 -7.29 -17.68
CA LYS A 207 -15.35 -6.85 -18.63
C LYS A 207 -14.05 -6.46 -17.93
N LEU A 208 -14.14 -6.00 -16.69
CA LEU A 208 -12.96 -5.65 -15.88
C LEU A 208 -12.21 -6.91 -15.41
N LEU A 209 -12.91 -7.82 -14.74
CA LEU A 209 -12.34 -8.99 -14.06
C LEU A 209 -12.38 -10.28 -14.91
N GLY A 210 -13.13 -10.27 -16.00
CA GLY A 210 -13.47 -11.48 -16.75
C GLY A 210 -14.72 -12.15 -16.18
N HIS A 211 -15.29 -13.06 -16.96
CA HIS A 211 -16.42 -13.88 -16.53
C HIS A 211 -16.35 -15.25 -17.17
N MET A 212 -16.97 -16.23 -16.49
CA MET A 212 -17.24 -17.53 -17.07
C MET A 212 -18.65 -17.50 -17.62
N ASP A 213 -18.80 -17.83 -18.89
CA ASP A 213 -20.11 -18.01 -19.50
C ASP A 213 -20.75 -19.27 -18.91
N ILE A 214 -22.01 -19.16 -18.49
CA ILE A 214 -22.72 -20.21 -17.76
C ILE A 214 -23.11 -21.35 -18.72
N ASP A 215 -23.42 -21.01 -19.98
CA ASP A 215 -23.91 -21.96 -20.96
C ASP A 215 -22.76 -22.73 -21.61
N THR A 216 -21.72 -22.01 -22.05
CA THR A 216 -20.56 -22.60 -22.72
C THR A 216 -19.49 -23.11 -21.74
N ARG A 217 -19.50 -22.62 -20.48
CA ARG A 217 -18.43 -22.82 -19.48
C ARG A 217 -17.07 -22.30 -19.95
N GLU A 218 -17.05 -21.45 -20.97
CA GLU A 218 -15.82 -20.83 -21.46
C GLU A 218 -15.46 -19.60 -20.63
N TRP A 219 -14.16 -19.41 -20.44
CA TRP A 219 -13.64 -18.25 -19.74
C TRP A 219 -13.40 -17.11 -20.72
N SER A 220 -14.05 -15.97 -20.47
CA SER A 220 -13.79 -14.72 -21.17
C SER A 220 -12.91 -13.82 -20.32
N ASP A 221 -11.71 -13.53 -20.83
CA ASP A 221 -10.76 -12.65 -20.16
C ASP A 221 -11.28 -11.20 -20.05
N GLY A 222 -11.00 -10.59 -18.89
CA GLY A 222 -11.22 -9.17 -18.66
C GLY A 222 -9.98 -8.34 -18.95
N ILE A 223 -10.13 -7.01 -18.91
CA ILE A 223 -9.02 -6.09 -19.15
C ILE A 223 -7.92 -6.24 -18.10
N LEU A 224 -8.29 -6.43 -16.83
CA LEU A 224 -7.32 -6.64 -15.76
C LEU A 224 -6.59 -7.98 -15.94
N THR A 225 -7.29 -9.06 -16.30
CA THR A 225 -6.68 -10.38 -16.44
C THR A 225 -5.75 -10.43 -17.65
N MET A 226 -6.15 -9.80 -18.76
CA MET A 226 -5.31 -9.63 -19.93
C MET A 226 -4.05 -8.80 -19.61
N ALA A 227 -4.20 -7.66 -18.93
CA ALA A 227 -3.07 -6.84 -18.51
C ALA A 227 -2.14 -7.62 -17.56
N ALA A 228 -2.70 -8.37 -16.60
CA ALA A 228 -1.92 -9.20 -15.68
C ALA A 228 -1.08 -10.27 -16.42
N ARG A 229 -1.67 -10.94 -17.43
CA ARG A 229 -0.94 -11.89 -18.29
C ARG A 229 0.19 -11.20 -19.07
N GLU A 230 -0.05 -9.99 -19.58
CA GLU A 230 0.96 -9.22 -20.31
C GLU A 230 2.12 -8.76 -19.41
N VAL A 231 1.85 -8.47 -18.14
CA VAL A 231 2.86 -8.09 -17.15
C VAL A 231 3.74 -9.27 -16.76
N ILE A 232 3.19 -10.48 -16.68
CA ILE A 232 3.96 -11.67 -16.28
C ILE A 232 4.84 -12.20 -17.41
N LYS A 233 4.46 -11.97 -18.67
CA LYS A 233 5.29 -12.30 -19.82
C LYS A 233 6.62 -11.56 -19.82
N ASP A 234 6.65 -10.33 -19.30
CA ASP A 234 7.84 -9.49 -19.27
C ASP A 234 8.20 -9.08 -17.84
N THR A 235 9.10 -9.85 -17.23
CA THR A 235 9.60 -9.60 -15.87
C THR A 235 10.74 -8.58 -15.83
N THR A 236 11.27 -8.17 -16.98
CA THR A 236 12.38 -7.21 -17.07
C THR A 236 11.92 -5.76 -16.95
N VAL A 237 10.63 -5.51 -17.19
CA VAL A 237 10.02 -4.18 -17.16
C VAL A 237 9.17 -4.02 -15.90
N HIS A 238 9.39 -2.91 -15.19
CA HIS A 238 8.55 -2.52 -14.08
C HIS A 238 7.21 -2.02 -14.63
N THR A 239 6.08 -2.61 -14.21
CA THR A 239 4.76 -2.23 -14.73
C THR A 239 3.89 -1.62 -13.63
N TRP A 240 3.34 -0.44 -13.89
CA TRP A 240 2.30 0.16 -13.05
C TRP A 240 0.93 0.00 -13.68
N ILE A 241 0.01 -0.59 -12.92
CA ILE A 241 -1.40 -0.71 -13.29
C ILE A 241 -2.16 0.38 -12.54
N VAL A 242 -2.64 1.38 -13.27
CA VAL A 242 -3.29 2.58 -12.74
C VAL A 242 -4.81 2.47 -12.89
N PHE A 243 -5.52 2.50 -11.78
CA PHE A 243 -6.97 2.62 -11.73
C PHE A 243 -7.33 4.09 -11.51
N ASP A 244 -7.84 4.74 -12.55
CA ASP A 244 -8.30 6.13 -12.49
C ASP A 244 -9.82 6.14 -12.34
N GLY A 245 -10.29 6.16 -11.10
CA GLY A 245 -11.72 6.11 -10.78
C GLY A 245 -12.01 5.77 -9.32
N ASP A 246 -13.28 5.90 -8.94
CA ASP A 246 -13.70 5.61 -7.58
C ASP A 246 -13.52 4.13 -7.22
N ILE A 247 -13.25 3.91 -5.94
CA ILE A 247 -13.08 2.58 -5.37
C ILE A 247 -14.42 2.08 -4.83
N ASP A 248 -14.96 1.02 -5.43
CA ASP A 248 -16.15 0.34 -4.94
C ASP A 248 -15.77 -0.99 -4.26
N PRO A 249 -16.45 -1.38 -3.16
CA PRO A 249 -16.21 -2.64 -2.45
C PRO A 249 -16.21 -3.87 -3.36
N GLU A 250 -17.12 -3.92 -4.32
CA GLU A 250 -17.41 -5.15 -5.06
C GLU A 250 -16.25 -5.63 -5.94
N TRP A 251 -15.56 -4.71 -6.61
CA TRP A 251 -14.45 -5.06 -7.50
C TRP A 251 -13.11 -5.02 -6.75
N ILE A 252 -12.94 -4.11 -5.78
CA ILE A 252 -11.70 -4.03 -5.01
C ILE A 252 -11.52 -5.27 -4.12
N GLU A 253 -12.61 -5.91 -3.67
CA GLU A 253 -12.51 -7.14 -2.90
C GLU A 253 -11.89 -8.29 -3.69
N ALA A 254 -12.06 -8.33 -5.02
CA ALA A 254 -11.42 -9.33 -5.87
C ALA A 254 -9.89 -9.15 -5.93
N LEU A 255 -9.41 -7.93 -5.67
CA LEU A 255 -7.98 -7.60 -5.63
C LEU A 255 -7.36 -7.77 -4.24
N ASN A 256 -8.12 -8.12 -3.20
CA ASN A 256 -7.59 -8.23 -1.84
C ASN A 256 -6.44 -9.25 -1.73
N SER A 257 -6.48 -10.35 -2.49
CA SER A 257 -5.43 -11.38 -2.54
C SER A 257 -4.17 -10.92 -3.28
N VAL A 258 -4.35 -9.99 -4.23
CA VAL A 258 -3.26 -9.33 -4.98
C VAL A 258 -2.56 -8.31 -4.09
N LEU A 259 -3.34 -7.55 -3.32
CA LEU A 259 -2.87 -6.50 -2.42
C LEU A 259 -2.33 -7.06 -1.09
N ASP A 260 -2.42 -8.36 -0.87
CA ASP A 260 -1.84 -9.05 0.29
C ASP A 260 -0.38 -9.43 0.03
N ASP A 261 0.28 -9.95 1.06
CA ASP A 261 1.67 -10.44 0.95
C ASP A 261 1.82 -11.58 -0.08
N ASN A 262 0.73 -12.28 -0.40
CA ASN A 262 0.68 -13.37 -1.37
C ASN A 262 0.84 -12.91 -2.83
N ARG A 263 0.53 -11.65 -3.16
CA ARG A 263 0.62 -11.09 -4.53
C ARG A 263 -0.05 -11.96 -5.60
N LEU A 264 -1.23 -12.49 -5.30
CA LEU A 264 -1.88 -13.51 -6.13
C LEU A 264 -3.26 -13.05 -6.60
N LEU A 265 -3.46 -12.98 -7.91
CA LEU A 265 -4.77 -12.81 -8.53
C LEU A 265 -5.40 -14.19 -8.73
N THR A 266 -6.55 -14.41 -8.10
CA THR A 266 -7.32 -15.66 -8.27
C THR A 266 -8.55 -15.35 -9.10
N MET A 267 -8.66 -16.00 -10.26
CA MET A 267 -9.81 -15.87 -11.13
C MET A 267 -10.94 -16.81 -10.69
N PRO A 268 -12.21 -16.48 -10.95
CA PRO A 268 -13.34 -17.37 -10.71
C PRO A 268 -13.22 -18.75 -11.39
N SER A 269 -12.47 -18.85 -12.49
CA SER A 269 -12.13 -20.12 -13.16
C SER A 269 -11.24 -21.05 -12.32
N GLY A 270 -10.66 -20.56 -11.22
CA GLY A 270 -9.68 -21.27 -10.41
C GLY A 270 -8.23 -21.04 -10.84
N GLU A 271 -8.01 -20.38 -11.97
CA GLU A 271 -6.68 -19.99 -12.41
C GLU A 271 -6.07 -18.94 -11.46
N ARG A 272 -4.77 -19.08 -11.20
CA ARG A 272 -4.03 -18.29 -10.23
C ARG A 272 -2.82 -17.65 -10.90
N ILE A 273 -2.75 -16.34 -10.81
CA ILE A 273 -1.75 -15.50 -11.46
C ILE A 273 -0.94 -14.81 -10.37
N GLN A 274 0.35 -15.15 -10.25
CA GLN A 274 1.24 -14.57 -9.22
C GLN A 274 2.05 -13.41 -9.79
N PHE A 275 2.06 -12.29 -9.07
CA PHE A 275 2.83 -11.10 -9.44
C PHE A 275 4.19 -11.07 -8.74
N GLY A 276 5.21 -10.61 -9.48
CA GLY A 276 6.54 -10.34 -8.95
C GLY A 276 6.62 -9.02 -8.18
N SER A 277 7.85 -8.63 -7.82
CA SER A 277 8.15 -7.29 -7.28
C SER A 277 8.20 -6.20 -8.34
N ASN A 278 8.11 -6.57 -9.61
CA ASN A 278 8.11 -5.66 -10.76
C ASN A 278 6.74 -5.03 -11.06
N VAL A 279 5.73 -5.25 -10.21
CA VAL A 279 4.35 -4.80 -10.46
C VAL A 279 3.88 -3.94 -9.32
N ASN A 280 3.31 -2.78 -9.64
CA ASN A 280 2.61 -1.94 -8.68
C ASN A 280 1.22 -1.60 -9.18
N PHE A 281 0.26 -1.59 -8.27
CA PHE A 281 -1.10 -1.10 -8.49
C PHE A 281 -1.24 0.29 -7.86
N LEU A 282 -1.62 1.25 -8.69
CA LEU A 282 -1.86 2.63 -8.28
C LEU A 282 -3.35 2.92 -8.41
N PHE A 283 -3.97 3.42 -7.36
CA PHE A 283 -5.38 3.81 -7.35
C PHE A 283 -5.47 5.32 -7.19
N GLU A 284 -6.02 6.00 -8.18
CA GLU A 284 -6.33 7.42 -8.11
C GLU A 284 -7.81 7.60 -7.81
N THR A 285 -8.14 8.19 -6.65
CA THR A 285 -9.53 8.37 -6.23
C THR A 285 -9.74 9.71 -5.53
N ASP A 286 -10.97 10.22 -5.57
CA ASP A 286 -11.36 11.42 -4.82
C ASP A 286 -11.51 11.11 -3.33
N SER A 287 -12.17 9.99 -3.01
CA SER A 287 -12.53 9.64 -1.64
C SER A 287 -12.58 8.13 -1.40
N LEU A 288 -12.28 7.74 -0.15
CA LEU A 288 -12.31 6.36 0.32
C LEU A 288 -13.57 6.02 1.14
N GLN A 289 -14.63 6.83 1.05
CA GLN A 289 -15.84 6.65 1.87
C GLN A 289 -16.48 5.25 1.71
N PHE A 290 -16.43 4.69 0.50
CA PHE A 290 -17.00 3.38 0.21
C PHE A 290 -15.99 2.23 0.37
N ALA A 291 -14.71 2.51 0.60
CA ALA A 291 -13.71 1.46 0.72
C ALA A 291 -13.78 0.76 2.08
N SER A 292 -13.68 -0.56 2.08
CA SER A 292 -13.67 -1.31 3.34
C SER A 292 -12.38 -1.05 4.14
N PRO A 293 -12.42 -0.98 5.48
CA PRO A 293 -11.21 -0.79 6.30
C PRO A 293 -10.15 -1.88 6.08
N ALA A 294 -10.56 -3.09 5.70
CA ALA A 294 -9.64 -4.17 5.36
C ALA A 294 -8.81 -3.82 4.12
N THR A 295 -9.44 -3.28 3.08
CA THR A 295 -8.77 -2.88 1.84
C THR A 295 -7.82 -1.71 2.11
N VAL A 296 -8.29 -0.70 2.85
CA VAL A 296 -7.51 0.48 3.26
C VAL A 296 -6.26 0.07 4.06
N SER A 297 -6.34 -0.94 4.92
CA SER A 297 -5.20 -1.40 5.72
C SER A 297 -4.07 -2.06 4.93
N ARG A 298 -4.41 -2.64 3.76
CA ARG A 298 -3.49 -3.40 2.90
C ARG A 298 -2.72 -2.48 1.95
N MET A 299 -3.30 -1.37 1.54
CA MET A 299 -2.68 -0.44 0.59
C MET A 299 -1.87 0.66 1.30
N GLY A 300 -0.84 1.18 0.63
CA GLY A 300 -0.21 2.46 0.97
C GLY A 300 -1.16 3.60 0.63
N MET A 301 -1.09 4.70 1.37
CA MET A 301 -2.01 5.83 1.16
C MET A 301 -1.23 7.14 1.10
N ILE A 302 -1.66 8.01 0.20
CA ILE A 302 -1.09 9.34 0.03
C ILE A 302 -2.23 10.31 -0.14
N PHE A 303 -2.28 11.28 0.77
CA PHE A 303 -3.24 12.37 0.71
C PHE A 303 -2.59 13.59 0.05
N ILE A 304 -3.27 14.11 -0.97
CA ILE A 304 -2.94 15.36 -1.67
C ILE A 304 -4.00 16.39 -1.27
N ARG A 305 -3.53 17.49 -0.70
CA ARG A 305 -4.31 18.66 -0.29
C ARG A 305 -3.52 19.91 -0.59
#